data_AF-A0A7U6B466-F1
#
_entry.id   AF-A0A7U6B466-F1
#
_cell.length_a   1.000
_cell.length_b   1.000
_cell.length_c   1.000
_cell.angle_alpha   90.00
_cell.angle_beta   90.00
_cell.angle_gamma   90.00
#
_symmetry.space_group_name_H-M   'P 1'
#
loop_
_entity.id
_entity.type
_entity.pdbx_description
1 polymer ?
#
loop_
_entity_poly.entity_id
_entity_poly.type
_entity_poly.pdbx_seq_one_letter_code
_entity_poly.pdbx_strand_id
1 'polypeptide(L)' 'MLKAPRTLTFKCAKCAKAVTVSLQKVSACSHITPYSGVCSCGEVKLHATGQPEAVQAYLASNGLWTHHH' A
#
# COMPACT_ATOMS: atom_id res chain seq x y z
N MET A 1 -11.75 -6.91 -17.92
CA MET A 1 -11.26 -5.97 -16.89
C MET A 1 -10.58 -6.76 -15.80
N LEU A 2 -9.24 -6.72 -15.68
CA LEU A 2 -8.55 -7.38 -14.56
C LEU A 2 -8.87 -6.61 -13.27
N LYS A 3 -9.61 -7.23 -12.36
CA LYS A 3 -9.82 -6.70 -11.02
C LYS A 3 -8.47 -6.69 -10.31
N ALA A 4 -8.07 -5.55 -9.76
CA ALA A 4 -6.84 -5.47 -8.98
C ALA A 4 -6.86 -6.55 -7.87
N PRO A 5 -5.77 -7.32 -7.70
CA PRO A 5 -5.69 -8.34 -6.67
C PRO A 5 -5.91 -7.69 -5.31
N ARG A 6 -6.74 -8.30 -4.45
CA ARG A 6 -7.05 -7.74 -3.13
C ARG A 6 -5.86 -7.79 -2.17
N THR A 7 -4.86 -8.62 -2.47
CA THR A 7 -3.68 -8.86 -1.65
C THR A 7 -2.46 -9.07 -2.54
N LEU A 8 -1.32 -8.55 -2.12
CA LEU A 8 -0.03 -8.73 -2.76
C LEU A 8 0.98 -9.25 -1.73
N THR A 9 1.95 -10.05 -2.17
CA THR A 9 3.00 -10.57 -1.28
C THR A 9 4.36 -10.02 -1.70
N PHE A 10 5.05 -9.37 -0.77
CA PHE A 10 6.37 -8.78 -0.96
C PHE A 10 7.41 -9.39 -0.03
N LYS A 11 8.68 -9.16 -0.31
CA LYS A 11 9.78 -9.50 0.61
C LYS A 11 10.02 -8.33 1.58
N CYS A 12 10.05 -8.62 2.87
CA CYS A 12 10.40 -7.68 3.93
C CYS A 12 11.85 -7.23 3.76
N ALA A 13 12.13 -5.93 3.89
CA ALA A 13 13.49 -5.43 3.81
C ALA A 13 14.29 -5.82 5.06
N LYS A 14 13.68 -5.76 6.25
CA LYS A 14 14.34 -6.04 7.52
C LYS A 14 14.63 -7.52 7.79
N CYS A 15 13.68 -8.42 7.52
CA CYS A 15 13.80 -9.84 7.89
C CYS A 15 13.77 -10.80 6.70
N ALA A 16 13.70 -10.29 5.47
CA ALA A 16 13.65 -11.09 4.24
C ALA A 16 12.47 -12.08 4.12
N LYS A 17 11.53 -12.07 5.07
CA LYS A 17 10.31 -12.90 5.05
C LYS A 17 9.25 -12.33 4.12
N ALA A 18 8.28 -13.16 3.76
CA ALA A 18 7.09 -12.72 3.03
C ALA A 18 6.24 -11.77 3.88
N VAL A 19 5.77 -10.69 3.26
CA VAL A 19 4.86 -9.69 3.82
C VAL A 19 3.66 -9.60 2.90
N THR A 20 2.51 -9.99 3.42
CA THR A 20 1.25 -9.83 2.70
C THR A 20 0.70 -8.44 2.99
N VAL A 21 0.52 -7.65 1.94
CA VAL A 21 -0.14 -6.36 1.99
C VAL A 21 -1.52 -6.50 1.37
N SER A 22 -2.51 -5.86 1.98
CA SER A 22 -3.90 -5.91 1.54
C SER A 22 -4.32 -4.56 0.99
N LEU A 23 -5.17 -4.60 -0.03
CA LEU A 23 -5.78 -3.43 -0.62
C LEU A 23 -6.49 -2.64 0.47
N GLN A 24 -6.07 -1.39 0.67
CA GLN A 24 -6.69 -0.49 1.62
C GLN A 24 -8.00 0.02 1.02
N LYS A 25 -9.04 0.00 1.83
CA LYS A 25 -10.34 0.55 1.45
C LYS A 25 -10.25 2.07 1.49
N VAL A 26 -9.88 2.67 0.37
CA VAL A 26 -9.95 4.12 0.20
C VAL A 26 -11.29 4.51 -0.39
N SER A 27 -11.93 5.51 0.21
CA SER A 27 -13.31 5.89 -0.11
C SER A 27 -13.45 6.67 -1.42
N ALA A 28 -12.40 7.28 -1.97
CA ALA A 28 -12.53 8.09 -3.19
C ALA A 28 -11.23 8.33 -3.98
N CYS A 29 -10.11 7.70 -3.62
CA CYS A 29 -8.85 7.95 -4.30
C CYS A 29 -8.72 7.13 -5.59
N SER A 30 -9.57 7.42 -6.58
CA SER A 30 -9.67 6.68 -7.84
C SER A 30 -8.37 6.64 -8.67
N HIS A 31 -7.38 7.47 -8.33
CA HIS A 31 -6.12 7.59 -9.07
C HIS A 31 -5.03 6.64 -8.57
N ILE A 32 -5.18 6.01 -7.39
CA ILE A 32 -4.22 5.02 -6.90
C ILE A 32 -4.90 3.80 -6.27
N THR A 33 -4.16 2.70 -6.25
CA THR A 33 -4.51 1.44 -5.60
C THR A 33 -3.57 1.23 -4.42
N PRO A 34 -3.93 1.66 -3.21
CA PRO A 34 -3.07 1.59 -2.03
C PRO A 34 -3.15 0.22 -1.38
N TYR A 35 -2.00 -0.30 -0.99
CA TYR A 35 -1.81 -1.53 -0.25
C TYR A 35 -0.99 -1.23 1.01
N SER A 36 -1.38 -1.84 2.11
CA SER A 36 -0.59 -1.81 3.34
C SER A 36 -0.64 -3.14 4.05
N GLY A 37 0.39 -3.41 4.84
CA GLY A 37 0.48 -4.60 5.67
C GLY A 37 1.64 -4.48 6.64
N VAL A 38 1.64 -5.33 7.65
CA VAL A 38 2.70 -5.37 8.66
C VAL A 38 3.35 -6.74 8.59
N CYS A 39 4.67 -6.76 8.45
CA CYS A 39 5.44 -8.00 8.55
C CYS A 39 5.42 -8.52 9.98
N SER A 40 5.58 -9.83 10.17
CA SER A 40 5.72 -10.46 11.50
C SER A 40 6.90 -9.92 12.32
N CYS A 41 7.86 -9.21 11.72
CA CYS A 41 8.95 -8.54 12.42
C CYS A 41 8.63 -7.10 12.87
N GLY A 42 7.41 -6.62 12.61
CA GLY A 42 6.96 -5.26 12.92
C GLY A 42 7.25 -4.22 11.81
N GLU A 43 7.84 -4.61 10.68
CA GLU A 43 8.04 -3.68 9.55
C GLU A 43 6.71 -3.41 8.83
N VAL A 44 6.31 -2.14 8.75
CA VAL A 44 5.17 -1.70 7.94
C VAL A 44 5.60 -1.64 6.48
N LYS A 45 4.87 -2.35 5.61
CA LYS A 45 5.06 -2.30 4.16
C LYS A 45 3.91 -1.54 3.54
N LEU A 46 4.24 -0.40 2.93
CA LEU A 46 3.32 0.41 2.15
C LEU A 46 3.65 0.26 0.68
N HIS A 47 2.62 0.09 -0.14
CA HIS A 47 2.76 0.03 -1.58
C HIS A 47 1.54 0.68 -2.22
N ALA A 48 1.72 1.39 -3.33
CA ALA A 48 0.61 1.90 -4.11
C ALA A 48 0.97 1.90 -5.59
N THR A 49 -0.02 1.70 -6.44
CA THR A 49 0.11 1.81 -7.90
C THR A 49 -0.91 2.80 -8.44
N GLY A 50 -0.60 3.49 -9.54
CA GLY A 50 -1.47 4.52 -10.13
C GLY A 50 -0.71 5.79 -10.47
N GLN A 51 -1.34 6.95 -10.27
CA GLN A 51 -0.74 8.25 -10.57
C GLN A 51 0.51 8.49 -9.68
N PRO A 52 1.67 8.83 -10.27
CA PRO A 52 2.95 8.86 -9.57
C PRO A 52 2.99 9.86 -8.40
N GLU A 53 2.39 11.04 -8.56
CA GLU A 53 2.33 12.06 -7.50
C GLU A 53 1.54 11.56 -6.29
N ALA A 54 0.36 10.97 -6.52
CA ALA A 54 -0.46 10.41 -5.45
C ALA A 54 0.19 9.18 -4.79
N VAL A 55 0.92 8.35 -5.54
CA VAL A 55 1.72 7.25 -4.99
C VAL A 55 2.80 7.80 -4.06
N GLN A 56 3.53 8.83 -4.48
CA GLN A 56 4.56 9.46 -3.64
C GLN A 56 3.98 10.07 -2.36
N ALA A 57 2.84 10.76 -2.45
CA ALA A 57 2.15 11.31 -1.29
C ALA A 57 1.69 10.23 -0.30
N TYR A 58 1.16 9.10 -0.81
CA TYR A 58 0.76 7.96 0.02
C TYR A 58 1.96 7.34 0.77
N LEU A 59 3.07 7.12 0.05
CA LEU A 59 4.30 6.57 0.64
C LEU A 59 4.91 7.52 1.69
N ALA A 60 4.88 8.83 1.42
CA ALA A 60 5.33 9.86 2.36
C ALA A 60 4.45 9.97 3.61
N SER A 61 3.16 9.66 3.50
CA SER A 61 2.21 9.71 4.63
C SER A 61 2.40 8.58 5.65
N ASN A 62 3.29 7.61 5.39
CA ASN A 62 3.54 6.46 6.25
C ASN A 62 2.25 5.70 6.66
N GLY A 63 1.28 5.60 5.75
CA GLY A 63 0.01 4.92 5.99
C GLY A 63 -1.05 5.78 6.70
N LEU A 64 -0.72 6.99 7.14
CA LEU A 64 -1.67 7.99 7.65
C LEU A 64 -2.33 8.81 6.54
N TRP A 65 -2.34 8.28 5.31
CA TRP A 65 -2.86 9.00 4.17
C TRP A 65 -4.36 9.20 4.31
N THR A 66 -4.74 10.43 4.61
CA THR A 66 -6.12 10.87 4.60
C THR A 66 -6.29 11.63 3.29
N HIS A 67 -7.21 11.20 2.44
CA HIS A 67 -7.56 11.94 1.22
C HIS A 67 -8.07 13.32 1.64
N HIS A 68 -7.22 14.33 1.57
CA HIS A 68 -7.68 15.71 1.57
C HIS A 68 -8.40 15.91 0.23
N HIS A 69 -9.72 16.08 0.31
CA HIS A 69 -10.55 16.50 -0.81
C HIS A 69 -10.14 17.90 -1.28
#